data_AF-A0AAF0YP79-F1
#
_entry.id   AF-A0AAF0YP79-F1
#
_cell.length_a   1.000
_cell.length_b   1.000
_cell.length_c   1.000
_cell.angle_alpha   90.00
_cell.angle_beta   90.00
_cell.angle_gamma   90.00
#
_symmetry.space_group_name_H-M   'P 1'
#
loop_
_entity.id
_entity.type
_entity.pdbx_description
1 polymer ?
#
loop_
_entity_poly.entity_id
_entity_poly.type
_entity_poly.pdbx_seq_one_letter_code
_entity_poly.pdbx_strand_id
1 'polypeptide(L)'
;MQDIILHKATGIVYYHKERTKDTRFFLKPTYLILRDINTTLYRGEVLGILGDYSTLKYLKNVFSGHLKPEEGRVKYDVSFLSLDVEDHLLNDKPLNTFIAEILEEYMTERKVKESLESLKRHPLFFDYWENSVSQLSRQDIAVILMELSSEIKADITLYNNFYRYLNDDGFKRLKFIINTLESRELGVFLLESNFIPIEKLANHFVWLSYGQMRFEGTVQNGRKVYNDYMKLRSQIRSTDEEALFDLDWKERMYEPMNFKHGLKRRNRKGESVIDTLNIQRLIIAFVVFFTMVLSYFLVVMDFEFTKEEHPFVEVAEEEEEETQVERLRYAFIISDDVTVNDTSIPKYALIAIDESNKKNVTTTIDNETVKIPIDNVVLFNPSSMYETIDYDTMLQYMNDQFLDNHLFYANYLNVDVSHIESDFRLSRLDSYEAEVEGVDITFLLDRDTSIGLMTSGKESDKIKSEFNITEDYKIFRTDGGFVLYDAPNNKWIYLSR
;
A
#
# COMPACT_ATOMS: atom_id res chain seq x y z
N MET A 1 -4.46 46.67 0.23
CA MET A 1 -3.48 45.80 0.90
C MET A 1 -3.71 44.31 0.59
N GLN A 2 -4.47 43.96 -0.46
CA GLN A 2 -4.87 42.58 -0.79
C GLN A 2 -4.04 41.92 -1.92
N ASP A 3 -3.15 42.64 -2.62
CA ASP A 3 -2.57 42.17 -3.90
C ASP A 3 -1.25 41.36 -3.79
N ILE A 4 -0.79 41.05 -2.58
CA ILE A 4 0.47 40.32 -2.35
C ILE A 4 0.23 38.81 -2.15
N ILE A 5 -0.96 38.40 -1.71
CA ILE A 5 -1.26 36.98 -1.46
C ILE A 5 -1.84 36.38 -2.74
N LEU A 6 -1.18 35.38 -3.31
CA LEU A 6 -1.66 34.64 -4.47
C LEU A 6 -2.51 33.44 -4.08
N HIS A 7 -2.12 32.73 -3.02
CA HIS A 7 -2.83 31.55 -2.53
C HIS A 7 -2.82 31.49 -1.02
N LYS A 8 -3.93 31.05 -0.43
CA LYS A 8 -4.04 30.85 1.01
C LYS A 8 -4.81 29.59 1.34
N ALA A 9 -4.15 28.65 2.01
CA ALA A 9 -4.75 27.47 2.60
C ALA A 9 -4.83 27.66 4.13
N THR A 10 -6.00 27.41 4.71
CA THR A 10 -6.22 27.56 6.16
C THR A 10 -6.97 26.36 6.71
N GLY A 11 -6.40 25.72 7.73
CA GLY A 11 -6.98 24.61 8.48
C GLY A 11 -7.36 23.41 7.61
N ILE A 12 -6.57 23.12 6.58
CA ILE A 12 -6.92 22.08 5.61
C ILE A 12 -6.87 20.72 6.28
N VAL A 13 -8.00 20.04 6.25
CA VAL A 13 -8.12 18.63 6.62
C VAL A 13 -8.68 17.87 5.43
N TYR A 14 -7.99 16.82 5.01
CA TYR A 14 -8.44 15.99 3.88
C TYR A 14 -8.38 14.51 4.22
N TYR A 15 -9.47 13.81 3.94
CA TYR A 15 -9.55 12.36 4.08
C TYR A 15 -9.64 11.67 2.72
N HIS A 16 -8.83 10.63 2.52
CA HIS A 16 -9.01 9.73 1.40
C HIS A 16 -10.16 8.77 1.69
N LYS A 17 -11.07 8.63 0.72
CA LYS A 17 -12.17 7.65 0.76
C LYS A 17 -11.95 6.66 -0.35
N GLU A 18 -11.80 5.40 0.00
CA GLU A 18 -11.71 4.35 -1.01
C GLU A 18 -13.05 4.21 -1.77
N ARG A 19 -12.94 4.02 -3.09
CA ARG A 19 -14.08 3.74 -3.96
C ARG A 19 -14.33 2.24 -4.00
N THR A 20 -15.05 1.71 -3.02
CA THR A 20 -15.67 0.38 -3.15
C THR A 20 -16.95 0.47 -4.01
N LYS A 21 -17.11 -0.49 -4.94
CA LYS A 21 -18.28 -0.57 -5.85
C LYS A 21 -19.54 -1.09 -5.16
N ASP A 22 -19.46 -1.64 -3.95
CA ASP A 22 -20.61 -2.19 -3.25
C ASP A 22 -21.23 -1.15 -2.29
N THR A 23 -22.30 -0.52 -2.75
CA THR A 23 -23.07 0.46 -1.98
C THR A 23 -24.14 -0.25 -1.16
N ARG A 24 -23.72 -1.03 -0.17
CA ARG A 24 -24.63 -1.52 0.87
C ARG A 24 -24.04 -1.32 2.27
N PHE A 25 -24.51 -0.24 2.89
CA PHE A 25 -24.66 -0.05 4.33
C PHE A 25 -23.45 -0.03 5.30
N PHE A 26 -22.20 -0.23 4.85
CA PHE A 26 -21.04 -0.11 5.74
C PHE A 26 -20.12 1.08 5.41
N LEU A 27 -19.59 1.69 6.48
CA LEU A 27 -18.77 2.90 6.48
C LEU A 27 -17.53 2.69 5.61
N LYS A 28 -17.26 3.63 4.70
CA LYS A 28 -16.04 3.58 3.86
C LYS A 28 -14.82 3.81 4.75
N PRO A 29 -13.75 2.97 4.65
CA PRO A 29 -12.49 3.29 5.30
C PRO A 29 -12.04 4.67 4.80
N THR A 30 -11.84 5.57 5.75
CA THR A 30 -11.61 6.99 5.50
C THR A 30 -10.29 7.36 6.18
N TYR A 31 -9.19 7.38 5.42
CA TYR A 31 -7.86 7.64 5.97
C TYR A 31 -7.58 9.14 5.98
N LEU A 32 -7.14 9.68 7.11
CA LEU A 32 -6.70 11.06 7.19
C LEU A 32 -5.37 11.20 6.44
N ILE A 33 -5.31 12.10 5.46
CA ILE A 33 -4.10 12.35 4.67
C ILE A 33 -3.49 13.71 4.99
N LEU A 34 -4.33 14.73 5.19
CA LEU A 34 -3.89 16.08 5.56
C LEU A 34 -4.56 16.48 6.85
N ARG A 35 -3.78 16.94 7.84
CA ARG A 35 -4.30 17.47 9.11
C ARG A 35 -3.75 18.87 9.35
N ASP A 36 -4.68 19.82 9.46
CA ASP A 36 -4.43 21.22 9.84
C ASP A 36 -3.31 21.91 9.03
N ILE A 37 -3.33 21.75 7.70
CA ILE A 37 -2.36 22.43 6.84
C ILE A 37 -2.76 23.90 6.68
N ASN A 38 -1.83 24.78 7.01
CA ASN A 38 -1.97 26.23 6.89
C ASN A 38 -0.78 26.78 6.11
N THR A 39 -1.02 27.32 4.92
CA THR A 39 0.04 27.89 4.08
C THR A 39 -0.45 29.16 3.41
N THR A 40 0.48 30.06 3.12
CA THR A 40 0.21 31.26 2.32
C THR A 40 1.33 31.39 1.30
N LEU A 41 0.97 31.53 0.02
CA LEU A 41 1.90 31.84 -1.06
C LEU A 41 1.76 33.32 -1.42
N TYR A 42 2.87 34.03 -1.37
CA TYR A 42 2.97 35.42 -1.76
C TYR A 42 3.45 35.58 -3.21
N ARG A 43 3.21 36.77 -3.75
CA ARG A 43 3.68 37.18 -5.08
C ARG A 43 5.21 37.18 -5.13
N GLY A 44 5.79 36.55 -6.16
CA GLY A 44 7.23 36.41 -6.33
C GLY A 44 7.91 35.47 -5.33
N GLU A 45 7.14 34.62 -4.65
CA GLU A 45 7.68 33.63 -3.71
C GLU A 45 7.78 32.25 -4.36
N VAL A 46 8.89 31.55 -4.13
CA VAL A 46 8.99 30.11 -4.31
C VAL A 46 8.82 29.44 -2.96
N LEU A 47 7.63 28.91 -2.71
CA LEU A 47 7.29 28.16 -1.51
C LEU A 47 7.59 26.67 -1.72
N GLY A 48 8.66 26.22 -1.10
CA GLY A 48 9.06 24.82 -1.09
C GLY A 48 8.29 24.03 -0.04
N ILE A 49 7.67 22.92 -0.43
CA ILE A 49 6.97 22.01 0.47
C ILE A 49 7.61 20.63 0.36
N LEU A 50 8.27 20.19 1.44
CA LEU A 50 8.85 18.85 1.54
C LEU A 50 7.84 17.90 2.17
N GLY A 51 7.66 16.72 1.59
CA GLY A 51 6.80 15.67 2.15
C GLY A 51 6.91 14.36 1.38
N ASP A 52 6.28 13.30 1.88
CA ASP A 52 6.15 12.08 1.10
C ASP A 52 5.24 12.30 -0.11
N TYR A 53 5.51 11.60 -1.21
CA TYR A 53 4.77 11.82 -2.46
C TYR A 53 3.28 11.54 -2.32
N SER A 54 2.88 10.58 -1.48
CA SER A 54 1.47 10.24 -1.28
C SER A 54 0.70 11.45 -0.72
N THR A 55 1.24 12.10 0.31
CA THR A 55 0.70 13.35 0.89
C THR A 55 0.72 14.49 -0.12
N LEU A 56 1.85 14.70 -0.81
CA LEU A 56 2.02 15.81 -1.75
C LEU A 56 1.06 15.73 -2.95
N LYS A 57 0.78 14.52 -3.45
CA LYS A 57 -0.22 14.29 -4.51
C LYS A 57 -1.61 14.79 -4.12
N TYR A 58 -2.05 14.51 -2.89
CA TYR A 58 -3.34 15.01 -2.39
C TYR A 58 -3.29 16.51 -2.11
N LEU A 59 -2.19 17.01 -1.54
CA LEU A 59 -2.00 18.43 -1.29
C LEU A 59 -2.09 19.26 -2.57
N LYS A 60 -1.39 18.84 -3.63
CA LYS A 60 -1.46 19.42 -4.98
C LYS A 60 -2.89 19.60 -5.43
N ASN A 61 -3.68 18.53 -5.33
CA ASN A 61 -5.07 18.51 -5.79
C ASN A 61 -5.98 19.39 -4.92
N VAL A 62 -5.72 19.47 -3.61
CA VAL A 62 -6.46 20.38 -2.72
C VAL A 62 -6.10 21.84 -3.01
N PHE A 63 -4.82 22.16 -3.22
CA PHE A 63 -4.34 23.51 -3.49
C PHE A 63 -4.84 24.04 -4.83
N SER A 64 -4.87 23.20 -5.86
CA SER A 64 -5.38 23.54 -7.19
C SER A 64 -6.91 23.48 -7.29
N GLY A 65 -7.62 23.16 -6.21
CA GLY A 65 -9.08 23.12 -6.18
C GLY A 65 -9.73 21.88 -6.82
N HIS A 66 -8.94 20.93 -7.35
CA HIS A 66 -9.45 19.66 -7.89
C HIS A 66 -10.07 18.77 -6.81
N LEU A 67 -9.56 18.84 -5.57
CA LEU A 67 -10.14 18.17 -4.41
C LEU A 67 -10.61 19.19 -3.38
N LYS A 68 -11.82 18.98 -2.87
CA LYS A 68 -12.39 19.80 -1.81
C LYS A 68 -11.99 19.22 -0.44
N PRO A 69 -11.39 20.02 0.47
CA PRO A 69 -11.07 19.56 1.81
C PRO A 69 -12.34 19.37 2.65
N GLU A 70 -12.31 18.44 3.60
CA GLU A 70 -13.38 18.24 4.57
C GLU A 70 -13.48 19.38 5.57
N GLU A 71 -12.34 19.93 5.99
CA GLU A 71 -12.27 21.13 6.84
C GLU A 71 -11.28 22.14 6.28
N GLY A 72 -11.44 23.39 6.72
CA GLY A 72 -10.64 24.49 6.22
C GLY A 72 -11.10 24.98 4.85
N ARG A 73 -10.25 25.78 4.22
CA ARG A 73 -10.51 26.36 2.90
C ARG A 73 -9.22 26.75 2.20
N VAL A 74 -9.24 26.61 0.89
CA VAL A 74 -8.26 27.16 -0.04
C VAL A 74 -8.87 28.37 -0.72
N LYS A 75 -8.10 29.45 -0.87
CA LYS A 75 -8.50 30.68 -1.57
C LYS A 75 -7.40 31.13 -2.52
N TYR A 76 -7.76 31.31 -3.79
CA TYR A 76 -6.99 31.99 -4.83
C TYR A 76 -7.98 32.44 -5.91
N ASP A 77 -7.73 33.59 -6.53
CA ASP A 77 -8.58 34.17 -7.59
C ASP A 77 -7.77 34.44 -8.88
N VAL A 78 -6.65 33.74 -9.03
CA VAL A 78 -5.66 33.93 -10.10
C VAL A 78 -5.46 32.62 -10.88
N SER A 79 -4.78 32.68 -12.03
CA SER A 79 -4.51 31.48 -12.83
C SER A 79 -3.55 30.53 -12.11
N PHE A 80 -3.88 29.22 -12.11
CA PHE A 80 -3.14 28.19 -11.37
C PHE A 80 -2.79 27.03 -12.30
N LEU A 81 -1.51 26.89 -12.64
CA LEU A 81 -0.99 25.76 -13.40
C LEU A 81 -0.44 24.70 -12.45
N SER A 82 -1.05 23.51 -12.44
CA SER A 82 -0.62 22.38 -11.61
C SER A 82 0.02 21.30 -12.47
N LEU A 83 1.30 20.98 -12.21
CA LEU A 83 2.08 20.05 -13.02
C LEU A 83 2.54 18.85 -12.18
N ASP A 84 2.29 17.66 -12.71
CA ASP A 84 2.73 16.39 -12.13
C ASP A 84 2.90 15.35 -13.23
N VAL A 85 4.05 14.69 -13.27
CA VAL A 85 4.36 13.66 -14.27
C VAL A 85 3.40 12.47 -14.17
N GLU A 86 3.03 12.07 -12.95
CA GLU A 86 2.23 10.87 -12.72
C GLU A 86 0.77 11.03 -13.19
N ASP A 87 0.26 12.26 -13.34
CA ASP A 87 -1.09 12.52 -13.84
C ASP A 87 -1.25 12.18 -15.33
N HIS A 88 -0.14 12.05 -16.07
CA HIS A 88 -0.16 11.97 -17.54
C HIS A 88 0.32 10.62 -18.11
N LEU A 89 0.71 9.67 -17.26
CA LEU A 89 1.27 8.38 -17.70
C LEU A 89 0.31 7.52 -18.52
N LEU A 90 -0.99 7.69 -18.32
CA LEU A 90 -2.05 6.94 -19.01
C LEU A 90 -2.73 7.77 -20.10
N ASN A 91 -2.13 8.90 -20.51
CA ASN A 91 -2.72 9.76 -21.52
C ASN A 91 -2.36 9.26 -22.93
N ASP A 92 -3.34 8.67 -23.62
CA ASP A 92 -3.13 8.10 -24.96
C ASP A 92 -3.22 9.12 -26.12
N LYS A 93 -3.37 10.41 -25.81
CA LYS A 93 -3.43 11.45 -26.84
C LYS A 93 -2.04 11.69 -27.45
N PRO A 94 -1.98 12.02 -28.75
CA PRO A 94 -0.75 12.53 -29.35
C PRO A 94 -0.23 13.79 -28.64
N LEU A 95 1.10 13.92 -28.55
CA LEU A 95 1.76 15.01 -27.82
C LEU A 95 1.30 16.40 -28.27
N ASN A 96 1.18 16.63 -29.58
CA ASN A 96 0.69 17.89 -30.14
C ASN A 96 -0.69 18.31 -29.60
N THR A 97 -1.59 17.36 -29.45
CA THR A 97 -2.98 17.54 -29.00
C THR A 97 -3.00 17.78 -27.50
N PHE A 98 -2.24 16.99 -26.75
CA PHE A 98 -2.04 17.20 -25.32
C PHE A 98 -1.52 18.60 -24.98
N ILE A 99 -0.50 19.06 -25.71
CA ILE A 99 0.06 20.41 -25.55
C ILE A 99 -0.98 21.47 -25.87
N ALA A 100 -1.69 21.34 -27.00
CA ALA A 100 -2.70 22.30 -27.42
C ALA A 100 -3.78 22.47 -26.35
N GLU A 101 -4.30 21.36 -25.80
CA GLU A 101 -5.33 21.36 -24.75
C GLU A 101 -4.87 22.13 -23.50
N ILE A 102 -3.65 21.87 -23.02
CA ILE A 102 -3.10 22.61 -21.87
C ILE A 102 -2.97 24.10 -22.21
N LEU A 103 -2.41 24.45 -23.38
CA LEU A 103 -2.22 25.86 -23.74
C LEU A 103 -3.56 26.60 -23.83
N GLU A 104 -4.59 25.98 -24.41
CA GLU A 104 -5.93 26.55 -24.60
C GLU A 104 -6.60 26.97 -23.27
N GLU A 105 -6.26 26.32 -22.15
CA GLU A 105 -6.75 26.72 -20.83
C GLU A 105 -6.23 28.09 -20.36
N TYR A 106 -5.06 28.53 -20.86
CA TYR A 106 -4.36 29.73 -20.37
C TYR A 106 -4.18 30.81 -21.43
N MET A 107 -4.43 30.54 -22.71
CA MET A 107 -4.18 31.51 -23.78
C MET A 107 -5.18 31.45 -24.93
N THR A 108 -5.27 32.57 -25.64
CA THR A 108 -6.10 32.70 -26.85
C THR A 108 -5.60 31.79 -27.97
N GLU A 109 -6.48 31.31 -28.84
CA GLU A 109 -6.18 30.45 -29.99
C GLU A 109 -4.97 30.93 -30.84
N ARG A 110 -4.85 32.24 -31.09
CA ARG A 110 -3.70 32.81 -31.82
C ARG A 110 -2.37 32.53 -31.12
N LYS A 111 -2.32 32.72 -29.81
CA LYS A 111 -1.12 32.47 -29.00
C LYS A 111 -0.82 30.98 -28.90
N VAL A 112 -1.84 30.13 -28.81
CA VAL A 112 -1.68 28.67 -28.85
C VAL A 112 -0.92 28.26 -30.10
N LYS A 113 -1.36 28.74 -31.28
CA LYS A 113 -0.68 28.46 -32.56
C LYS A 113 0.78 28.94 -32.56
N GLU A 114 1.03 30.16 -32.07
CA GLU A 114 2.39 30.70 -31.96
C GLU A 114 3.29 29.87 -31.03
N SER A 115 2.79 29.45 -29.87
CA SER A 115 3.53 28.61 -28.92
C SER A 115 3.73 27.18 -29.44
N LEU A 116 2.74 26.57 -30.11
CA LEU A 116 2.89 25.26 -30.75
C LEU A 116 4.01 25.26 -31.79
N GLU A 117 4.06 26.27 -32.67
CA GLU A 117 5.14 26.43 -33.65
C GLU A 117 6.50 26.68 -32.99
N SER A 118 6.53 27.35 -31.83
CA SER A 118 7.76 27.54 -31.05
C SER A 118 8.25 26.24 -30.43
N LEU A 119 7.36 25.51 -29.75
CA LEU A 119 7.66 24.27 -29.07
C LEU A 119 8.09 23.19 -30.07
N LYS A 120 7.42 23.07 -31.23
CA LYS A 120 7.77 22.10 -32.26
C LYS A 120 9.22 22.23 -32.80
N ARG A 121 9.84 23.41 -32.66
CA ARG A 121 11.25 23.62 -33.04
C ARG A 121 12.24 23.06 -32.02
N HIS A 122 11.79 22.75 -30.80
CA HIS A 122 12.62 22.15 -29.78
C HIS A 122 12.81 20.65 -30.10
N PRO A 123 14.06 20.11 -30.08
CA PRO A 123 14.34 18.73 -30.52
C PRO A 123 13.44 17.68 -29.87
N LEU A 124 13.27 17.79 -28.54
CA LEU A 124 12.39 16.88 -27.78
C LEU A 124 10.95 16.85 -28.31
N PHE A 125 10.38 18.01 -28.62
CA PHE A 125 9.00 18.10 -29.10
C PHE A 125 8.89 17.63 -30.55
N PHE A 126 9.91 17.89 -31.37
CA PHE A 126 9.95 17.44 -32.75
C PHE A 126 9.91 15.91 -32.86
N ASP A 127 10.74 15.22 -32.07
CA ASP A 127 10.88 13.76 -32.13
C ASP A 127 9.62 13.02 -31.66
N TYR A 128 8.85 13.62 -30.76
CA TYR A 128 7.68 13.00 -30.13
C TYR A 128 6.34 13.62 -30.53
N TRP A 129 6.31 14.57 -31.48
CA TRP A 129 5.15 15.44 -31.75
C TRP A 129 3.84 14.69 -32.00
N GLU A 130 3.90 13.56 -32.69
CA GLU A 130 2.75 12.72 -33.05
C GLU A 130 2.66 11.44 -32.20
N ASN A 131 3.63 11.20 -31.29
CA ASN A 131 3.64 10.04 -30.43
C ASN A 131 2.60 10.21 -29.31
N SER A 132 2.07 9.09 -28.82
CA SER A 132 1.22 9.09 -27.64
C SER A 132 2.00 9.52 -26.41
N VAL A 133 1.41 10.35 -25.55
CA VAL A 133 2.04 10.76 -24.28
C VAL A 133 2.32 9.55 -23.38
N SER A 134 1.45 8.54 -23.38
CA SER A 134 1.62 7.29 -22.63
C SER A 134 2.84 6.45 -23.05
N GLN A 135 3.41 6.74 -24.23
CA GLN A 135 4.62 6.07 -24.73
C GLN A 135 5.92 6.80 -24.35
N LEU A 136 5.81 8.00 -23.79
CA LEU A 136 6.97 8.81 -23.39
C LEU A 136 7.53 8.32 -22.06
N SER A 137 8.84 8.50 -21.87
CA SER A 137 9.43 8.25 -20.56
C SER A 137 8.95 9.31 -19.55
N ARG A 138 8.97 8.96 -18.25
CA ARG A 138 8.67 9.93 -17.18
C ARG A 138 9.57 11.17 -17.24
N GLN A 139 10.82 10.99 -17.65
CA GLN A 139 11.78 12.08 -17.83
C GLN A 139 11.36 12.99 -18.99
N ASP A 140 10.94 12.44 -20.12
CA ASP A 140 10.49 13.23 -21.27
C ASP A 140 9.24 14.02 -20.93
N ILE A 141 8.27 13.39 -20.24
CA ILE A 141 7.06 14.06 -19.75
C ILE A 141 7.44 15.21 -18.81
N ALA A 142 8.36 14.99 -17.86
CA ALA A 142 8.82 16.04 -16.95
C ALA A 142 9.43 17.23 -17.70
N VAL A 143 10.28 16.99 -18.70
CA VAL A 143 10.89 18.05 -19.51
C VAL A 143 9.83 18.77 -20.34
N ILE A 144 8.89 18.05 -20.96
CA ILE A 144 7.78 18.65 -21.72
C ILE A 144 6.95 19.59 -20.83
N LEU A 145 6.47 19.10 -19.68
CA LEU A 145 5.66 19.92 -18.74
C LEU A 145 6.44 21.15 -18.26
N MET A 146 7.73 20.98 -17.98
CA MET A 146 8.61 22.07 -17.58
C MET A 146 8.74 23.11 -18.70
N GLU A 147 8.98 22.71 -19.95
CA GLU A 147 9.04 23.65 -21.08
C GLU A 147 7.69 24.32 -21.35
N LEU A 148 6.57 23.59 -21.25
CA LEU A 148 5.22 24.15 -21.35
C LEU A 148 4.98 25.24 -20.30
N SER A 149 5.42 25.01 -19.07
CA SER A 149 5.29 26.00 -17.99
C SER A 149 6.04 27.29 -18.26
N SER A 150 7.05 27.29 -19.13
CA SER A 150 7.79 28.50 -19.53
C SER A 150 7.05 29.33 -20.58
N GLU A 151 6.20 28.69 -21.39
CA GLU A 151 5.30 29.31 -22.37
C GLU A 151 4.01 29.82 -21.70
N ILE A 152 3.50 29.08 -20.71
CA ILE A 152 2.30 29.42 -19.95
C ILE A 152 2.64 30.45 -18.87
N LYS A 153 1.95 31.59 -18.89
CA LYS A 153 2.13 32.66 -17.89
C LYS A 153 1.05 32.59 -16.81
N ALA A 154 1.00 31.47 -16.09
CA ALA A 154 0.12 31.35 -14.93
C ALA A 154 0.66 32.20 -13.76
N ASP A 155 -0.25 32.76 -12.95
CA ASP A 155 0.10 33.53 -11.75
C ASP A 155 0.69 32.64 -10.67
N ILE A 156 0.23 31.40 -10.59
CA ILE A 156 0.76 30.34 -9.73
C ILE A 156 1.14 29.15 -10.60
N THR A 157 2.37 28.67 -10.46
CA THR A 157 2.81 27.39 -11.03
C THR A 157 3.20 26.43 -9.92
N LEU A 158 2.64 25.22 -9.92
CA LEU A 158 2.96 24.16 -8.98
C LEU A 158 3.71 23.04 -9.70
N TYR A 159 4.91 22.71 -9.23
CA TYR A 159 5.66 21.53 -9.65
C TYR A 159 5.60 20.47 -8.55
N ASN A 160 5.03 19.30 -8.86
CA ASN A 160 4.96 18.19 -7.92
C ASN A 160 5.99 17.10 -8.25
N ASN A 161 6.98 16.96 -7.37
CA ASN A 161 8.00 15.91 -7.36
C ASN A 161 8.78 15.77 -8.66
N PHE A 162 9.20 16.89 -9.26
CA PHE A 162 9.89 16.90 -10.56
C PHE A 162 11.33 16.43 -10.45
N TYR A 163 12.02 16.77 -9.36
CA TYR A 163 13.46 16.54 -9.21
C TYR A 163 13.88 15.09 -9.49
N ARG A 164 13.09 14.12 -9.05
CA ARG A 164 13.38 12.68 -9.23
C ARG A 164 13.39 12.21 -10.69
N TYR A 165 12.78 12.97 -11.61
CA TYR A 165 12.69 12.62 -13.03
C TYR A 165 13.69 13.41 -13.88
N LEU A 166 14.43 14.34 -13.29
CA LEU A 166 15.36 15.21 -14.00
C LEU A 166 16.81 14.77 -13.79
N ASN A 167 17.58 14.81 -14.86
CA ASN A 167 19.04 14.78 -14.78
C ASN A 167 19.59 16.17 -14.43
N ASP A 168 20.92 16.30 -14.29
CA ASP A 168 21.57 17.56 -13.91
C ASP A 168 21.22 18.73 -14.83
N ASP A 169 21.11 18.49 -16.14
CA ASP A 169 20.79 19.54 -17.11
C ASP A 169 19.31 19.93 -17.06
N GLY A 170 18.42 18.95 -16.88
CA GLY A 170 17.01 19.19 -16.59
C GLY A 170 16.81 19.99 -15.31
N PHE A 171 17.56 19.70 -14.25
CA PHE A 171 17.50 20.46 -13.01
C PHE A 171 18.02 21.90 -13.14
N LYS A 172 19.12 22.11 -13.91
CA LYS A 172 19.58 23.47 -14.26
C LYS A 172 18.52 24.24 -15.04
N ARG A 173 17.83 23.56 -15.96
CA ARG A 173 16.75 24.16 -16.75
C ARG A 173 15.55 24.52 -15.87
N LEU A 174 15.14 23.63 -14.97
CA LEU A 174 14.07 23.90 -13.99
C LEU A 174 14.41 25.11 -13.14
N LYS A 175 15.65 25.19 -12.63
CA LYS A 175 16.15 26.34 -11.88
C LYS A 175 16.02 27.64 -12.67
N PHE A 176 16.42 27.62 -13.95
CA PHE A 176 16.30 28.80 -14.82
C PHE A 176 14.84 29.24 -14.99
N ILE A 177 13.92 28.28 -15.18
CA ILE A 177 12.49 28.56 -15.34
C ILE A 177 11.91 29.13 -14.05
N ILE A 178 12.14 28.51 -12.89
CA ILE A 178 11.64 28.99 -11.59
C ILE A 178 12.17 30.40 -11.28
N ASN A 179 13.47 30.66 -11.47
CA ASN A 179 14.03 32.01 -11.30
C ASN A 179 13.39 33.04 -12.26
N THR A 180 13.01 32.61 -13.46
CA THR A 180 12.31 33.46 -14.44
C THR A 180 10.87 33.76 -13.99
N LEU A 181 10.17 32.78 -13.39
CA LEU A 181 8.84 32.99 -12.81
C LEU A 181 8.91 33.93 -11.59
N GLU A 182 9.84 33.66 -10.67
CA GLU A 182 10.09 34.48 -9.47
C GLU A 182 10.40 35.93 -9.84
N SER A 183 11.32 36.17 -10.78
CA SER A 183 11.69 37.54 -11.23
C SER A 183 10.57 38.28 -11.95
N ARG A 184 9.54 37.57 -12.41
CA ARG A 184 8.30 38.14 -12.96
C ARG A 184 7.21 38.32 -11.89
N GLU A 185 7.57 38.15 -10.63
CA GLU A 185 6.67 38.23 -9.48
C GLU A 185 5.55 37.18 -9.52
N LEU A 186 5.76 36.03 -10.16
CA LEU A 186 4.82 34.91 -10.17
C LEU A 186 5.09 34.00 -8.96
N GLY A 187 4.05 33.35 -8.45
CA GLY A 187 4.16 32.43 -7.32
C GLY A 187 4.51 31.01 -7.78
N VAL A 188 5.39 30.34 -7.04
CA VAL A 188 5.75 28.94 -7.32
C VAL A 188 5.54 28.08 -6.09
N PHE A 189 4.74 27.02 -6.24
CA PHE A 189 4.73 25.91 -5.30
C PHE A 189 5.71 24.83 -5.78
N LEU A 190 6.75 24.55 -5.00
CA LEU A 190 7.71 23.49 -5.27
C LEU A 190 7.50 22.36 -4.28
N LEU A 191 6.68 21.36 -4.64
CA LEU A 191 6.37 20.21 -3.81
C LEU A 191 7.37 19.11 -4.15
N GLU A 192 8.20 18.68 -3.21
CA GLU A 192 9.26 17.70 -3.48
C GLU A 192 9.38 16.68 -2.36
N SER A 193 9.70 15.42 -2.70
CA SER A 193 10.05 14.41 -1.69
C SER A 193 11.54 14.39 -1.34
N ASN A 194 12.34 15.23 -2.02
CA ASN A 194 13.76 15.39 -1.78
C ASN A 194 14.05 16.84 -1.35
N PHE A 195 14.93 17.02 -0.36
CA PHE A 195 15.27 18.35 0.15
C PHE A 195 16.19 19.17 -0.78
N ILE A 196 16.97 18.51 -1.66
CA ILE A 196 17.91 19.19 -2.59
C ILE A 196 17.24 20.30 -3.42
N PRO A 197 16.14 20.05 -4.17
CA PRO A 197 15.48 21.09 -4.95
C PRO A 197 14.96 22.24 -4.06
N ILE A 198 14.39 21.92 -2.91
CA ILE A 198 13.91 22.90 -1.93
C ILE A 198 15.06 23.82 -1.49
N GLU A 199 16.20 23.24 -1.10
CA GLU A 199 17.36 24.01 -0.64
C GLU A 199 17.88 24.97 -1.71
N LYS A 200 17.84 24.56 -2.98
CA LYS A 200 18.47 25.29 -4.07
C LYS A 200 17.56 26.34 -4.72
N LEU A 201 16.24 26.20 -4.58
CA LEU A 201 15.26 26.95 -5.37
C LEU A 201 14.23 27.71 -4.54
N ALA A 202 13.91 27.25 -3.33
CA ALA A 202 12.87 27.87 -2.53
C ALA A 202 13.38 29.10 -1.75
N ASN A 203 12.51 30.06 -1.51
CA ASN A 203 12.75 31.20 -0.61
C ASN A 203 12.19 30.89 0.78
N HIS A 204 11.05 30.20 0.82
CA HIS A 204 10.35 29.80 2.02
C HIS A 204 10.08 28.29 2.02
N PHE A 205 9.97 27.71 3.20
CA PHE A 205 9.99 26.27 3.37
C PHE A 205 8.95 25.80 4.37
N VAL A 206 8.16 24.83 3.94
CA VAL A 206 7.26 24.03 4.78
C VAL A 206 7.71 22.58 4.71
N TRP A 207 7.78 21.93 5.86
CA TRP A 207 8.00 20.50 5.95
C TRP A 207 6.76 19.81 6.48
N LEU A 208 6.27 18.85 5.70
CA LEU A 208 5.19 17.95 6.06
C LEU A 208 5.76 16.60 6.51
N SER A 209 5.26 16.10 7.63
CA SER A 209 5.53 14.76 8.15
C SER A 209 4.19 14.12 8.50
N TYR A 210 3.92 12.90 8.00
CA TYR A 210 2.67 12.19 8.25
C TYR A 210 1.42 13.07 7.99
N GLY A 211 1.39 13.80 6.87
CA GLY A 211 0.24 14.66 6.54
C GLY A 211 0.06 15.92 7.39
N GLN A 212 1.03 16.25 8.25
CA GLN A 212 0.97 17.39 9.18
C GLN A 212 2.15 18.33 8.98
N MET A 213 1.96 19.63 9.25
CA MET A 213 3.05 20.59 9.24
C MET A 213 3.95 20.41 10.44
N ARG A 214 5.24 20.14 10.19
CA ARG A 214 6.27 19.97 11.21
C ARG A 214 7.15 21.20 11.35
N PHE A 215 7.34 21.92 10.25
CA PHE A 215 8.13 23.14 10.22
C PHE A 215 7.57 24.09 9.16
N GLU A 216 7.62 25.39 9.46
CA GLU A 216 7.39 26.49 8.52
C GLU A 216 8.43 27.57 8.82
N GLY A 217 9.12 28.09 7.81
CA GLY A 217 10.15 29.08 8.02
C GLY A 217 11.11 29.26 6.85
N THR A 218 12.23 29.93 7.10
CA THR A 218 13.28 30.10 6.08
C THR A 218 13.97 28.77 5.77
N VAL A 219 14.44 28.61 4.52
CA VAL A 219 15.14 27.40 4.08
C VAL A 219 16.36 27.07 4.94
N GLN A 220 17.12 28.08 5.40
CA GLN A 220 18.29 27.88 6.25
C GLN A 220 17.94 27.25 7.60
N ASN A 221 16.89 27.77 8.26
CA ASN A 221 16.41 27.22 9.53
C ASN A 221 15.81 25.83 9.32
N GLY A 222 15.03 25.67 8.24
CA GLY A 222 14.45 24.41 7.83
C GLY A 222 15.47 23.31 7.60
N ARG A 223 16.58 23.62 6.89
CA ARG A 223 17.68 22.68 6.65
C ARG A 223 18.25 22.15 7.95
N LYS A 224 18.46 23.00 8.94
CA LYS A 224 19.00 22.58 10.24
C LYS A 224 18.03 21.60 10.91
N VAL A 225 16.75 21.99 11.05
CA VAL A 225 15.71 21.16 11.68
C VAL A 225 15.56 19.82 10.95
N TYR A 226 15.52 19.85 9.63
CA TYR A 226 15.40 18.66 8.80
C TYR A 226 16.64 17.74 8.91
N ASN A 227 17.85 18.29 8.89
CA ASN A 227 19.06 17.49 9.04
C ASN A 227 19.19 16.87 10.44
N ASP A 228 18.83 17.62 11.48
CA ASP A 228 18.80 17.11 12.86
C ASP A 228 17.81 15.94 12.96
N TYR A 229 16.63 16.08 12.33
CA TYR A 229 15.66 15.00 12.22
C TYR A 229 16.19 13.79 11.43
N MET A 230 16.76 14.01 10.25
CA MET A 230 17.31 12.93 9.43
C MET A 230 18.47 12.21 10.13
N LYS A 231 19.24 12.92 10.95
CA LYS A 231 20.27 12.33 11.81
C LYS A 231 19.65 11.42 12.86
N LEU A 232 18.60 11.87 13.57
CA LEU A 232 17.86 11.03 14.52
C LEU A 232 17.26 9.82 13.82
N ARG A 233 16.65 10.02 12.64
CA ARG A 233 16.07 8.94 11.84
C ARG A 233 17.15 7.94 11.37
N SER A 234 18.34 8.39 11.02
CA SER A 234 19.45 7.50 10.63
C SER A 234 20.07 6.71 11.79
N GLN A 235 19.75 7.09 13.03
CA GLN A 235 20.21 6.39 14.22
C GLN A 235 19.28 5.24 14.62
N ILE A 236 18.11 5.13 14.00
CA ILE A 236 17.18 4.00 14.15
C ILE A 236 17.84 2.75 13.58
N ARG A 237 17.90 1.67 14.37
CA ARG A 237 18.58 0.43 14.01
C ARG A 237 17.67 -0.78 13.92
N SER A 238 16.47 -0.69 14.50
CA SER A 238 15.48 -1.76 14.47
C SER A 238 14.13 -1.27 13.96
N THR A 239 13.31 -2.22 13.55
CA THR A 239 11.90 -2.03 13.16
C THR A 239 11.07 -1.47 14.32
N ASP A 240 11.34 -1.89 15.55
CA ASP A 240 10.64 -1.40 16.75
C ASP A 240 10.95 0.08 17.02
N GLU A 241 12.23 0.45 16.90
CA GLU A 241 12.65 1.84 16.99
C GLU A 241 12.01 2.69 15.88
N GLU A 242 11.83 2.14 14.68
CA GLU A 242 11.14 2.82 13.57
C GLU A 242 9.62 2.97 13.81
N ALA A 243 8.99 1.95 14.38
CA ALA A 243 7.57 1.97 14.75
C ALA A 243 7.31 3.05 15.82
N LEU A 244 8.17 3.12 16.83
CA LEU A 244 8.11 4.10 17.91
C LEU A 244 8.60 5.49 17.51
N PHE A 245 9.41 5.59 16.46
CA PHE A 245 9.87 6.88 15.97
C PHE A 245 8.69 7.73 15.50
N ASP A 246 8.59 8.94 16.06
CA ASP A 246 7.49 9.88 15.85
C ASP A 246 6.10 9.30 16.13
N LEU A 247 5.97 8.35 17.08
CA LEU A 247 4.68 7.77 17.45
C LEU A 247 3.64 8.84 17.79
N ASP A 248 4.02 9.91 18.49
CA ASP A 248 3.14 11.04 18.82
C ASP A 248 2.61 11.76 17.57
N TRP A 249 3.41 11.89 16.51
CA TRP A 249 2.98 12.45 15.23
C TRP A 249 2.04 11.50 14.49
N LYS A 250 2.32 10.20 14.54
CA LYS A 250 1.49 9.15 13.94
C LYS A 250 0.12 9.10 14.63
N GLU A 251 0.09 9.02 15.96
CA GLU A 251 -1.14 8.99 16.79
C GLU A 251 -2.05 10.19 16.53
N ARG A 252 -1.47 11.38 16.33
CA ARG A 252 -2.24 12.56 15.93
C ARG A 252 -3.02 12.33 14.62
N MET A 253 -2.55 11.54 13.67
CA MET A 253 -3.36 11.28 12.46
C MET A 253 -4.60 10.41 12.74
N TYR A 254 -4.59 9.60 13.79
CA TYR A 254 -5.67 8.69 14.17
C TYR A 254 -6.70 9.31 15.13
N GLU A 255 -6.28 10.31 15.92
CA GLU A 255 -7.10 11.00 16.93
C GLU A 255 -8.51 11.48 16.46
N PRO A 256 -8.68 12.14 15.30
CA PRO A 256 -9.99 12.66 14.89
C PRO A 256 -10.98 11.58 14.41
N MET A 257 -10.52 10.34 14.17
CA MET A 257 -11.38 9.21 13.80
C MET A 257 -12.28 8.80 14.99
N ASN A 258 -11.73 8.86 16.21
CA ASN A 258 -12.41 8.41 17.43
C ASN A 258 -13.52 9.36 17.92
N PHE A 259 -13.38 10.69 17.71
CA PHE A 259 -14.33 11.66 18.27
C PHE A 259 -15.49 12.07 17.34
N LYS A 260 -15.35 11.93 16.01
CA LYS A 260 -16.41 12.35 15.07
C LYS A 260 -17.56 11.34 14.93
N HIS A 261 -17.35 10.08 15.29
CA HIS A 261 -18.36 9.02 15.05
C HIS A 261 -19.36 8.84 16.22
N GLY A 262 -19.18 9.50 17.36
CA GLY A 262 -20.06 9.38 18.53
C GLY A 262 -21.18 10.42 18.67
N LEU A 263 -21.17 11.53 17.92
CA LEU A 263 -22.08 12.65 18.18
C LEU A 263 -22.77 13.19 16.91
N LYS A 264 -23.51 12.33 16.21
CA LYS A 264 -24.62 12.81 15.36
C LYS A 264 -25.90 12.89 16.19
N ARG A 265 -26.36 14.12 16.43
CA ARG A 265 -27.64 14.42 17.07
C ARG A 265 -28.77 13.76 16.26
N ARG A 266 -29.38 12.70 16.79
CA ARG A 266 -30.56 12.05 16.21
C ARG A 266 -31.71 13.05 16.13
N ASN A 267 -32.12 13.41 14.92
CA ASN A 267 -33.38 14.12 14.71
C ASN A 267 -34.55 13.18 14.99
N ARG A 268 -35.42 13.62 15.90
CA ARG A 268 -36.66 12.96 16.31
C ARG A 268 -37.70 13.11 15.20
N LYS A 269 -37.80 12.13 14.28
CA LYS A 269 -39.01 11.70 13.56
C LYS A 269 -38.64 10.69 12.47
N GLY A 270 -39.08 9.46 12.65
CA GLY A 270 -38.89 8.36 11.72
C GLY A 270 -39.28 7.07 12.43
N GLU A 271 -40.56 6.92 12.76
CA GLU A 271 -41.11 5.61 13.12
C GLU A 271 -40.94 4.69 11.90
N SER A 272 -40.20 3.61 12.08
CA SER A 272 -39.92 2.62 11.05
C SER A 272 -41.06 1.60 11.01
N VAL A 273 -41.51 1.25 9.80
CA VAL A 273 -42.65 0.37 9.47
C VAL A 273 -42.39 -1.11 9.83
N ILE A 274 -41.40 -1.39 10.67
CA ILE A 274 -40.94 -2.76 11.00
C ILE A 274 -41.60 -3.27 12.29
N ASP A 275 -42.23 -2.40 13.08
CA ASP A 275 -42.90 -2.78 14.33
C ASP A 275 -44.26 -3.49 14.14
N THR A 276 -44.73 -3.67 12.90
CA THR A 276 -46.02 -4.34 12.62
C THR A 276 -45.91 -5.79 12.14
N LEU A 277 -44.69 -6.33 11.94
CA LEU A 277 -44.51 -7.70 11.46
C LEU A 277 -44.30 -8.65 12.63
N ASN A 278 -45.26 -9.55 12.84
CA ASN A 278 -45.29 -10.48 13.97
C ASN A 278 -44.32 -11.65 13.71
N ILE A 279 -43.05 -11.43 14.03
CA ILE A 279 -41.87 -12.28 13.78
C ILE A 279 -42.09 -13.76 14.17
N GLN A 280 -42.91 -14.03 15.19
CA GLN A 280 -43.22 -15.39 15.65
C GLN A 280 -43.87 -16.27 14.58
N ARG A 281 -44.71 -15.71 13.69
CA ARG A 281 -45.36 -16.49 12.62
C ARG A 281 -44.39 -16.83 11.48
N LEU A 282 -43.38 -15.98 11.27
CA LEU A 282 -42.38 -16.15 10.23
C LEU A 282 -41.40 -17.29 10.58
N ILE A 283 -41.04 -17.40 11.86
CA ILE A 283 -40.20 -18.48 12.38
C ILE A 283 -40.89 -19.84 12.22
N ILE A 284 -42.18 -19.95 12.55
CA ILE A 284 -42.93 -21.22 12.43
C ILE A 284 -42.99 -21.69 10.97
N ALA A 285 -43.22 -20.78 10.02
CA ALA A 285 -43.24 -21.12 8.60
C ALA A 285 -41.88 -21.63 8.10
N PHE A 286 -40.79 -21.06 8.60
CA PHE A 286 -39.43 -21.47 8.24
C PHE A 286 -39.09 -22.88 8.75
N VAL A 287 -39.48 -23.21 9.99
CA VAL A 287 -39.26 -24.54 10.58
C VAL A 287 -39.99 -25.63 9.79
N VAL A 288 -41.25 -25.38 9.41
CA VAL A 288 -42.04 -26.35 8.64
C VAL A 288 -41.41 -26.58 7.26
N PHE A 289 -40.99 -25.51 6.58
CA PHE A 289 -40.32 -25.62 5.28
C PHE A 289 -39.03 -26.45 5.37
N PHE A 290 -38.21 -26.22 6.41
CA PHE A 290 -36.95 -26.92 6.60
C PHE A 290 -37.14 -28.43 6.86
N THR A 291 -38.14 -28.81 7.65
CA THR A 291 -38.44 -30.24 7.91
C THR A 291 -38.85 -30.99 6.65
N MET A 292 -39.55 -30.31 5.74
CA MET A 292 -40.01 -30.89 4.48
C MET A 292 -38.84 -31.15 3.51
N VAL A 293 -37.88 -30.22 3.44
CA VAL A 293 -36.66 -30.37 2.65
C VAL A 293 -35.77 -31.50 3.19
N LEU A 294 -35.63 -31.62 4.51
CA LEU A 294 -34.83 -32.67 5.14
C LEU A 294 -35.39 -34.07 4.85
N SER A 295 -36.72 -34.23 4.89
CA SER A 295 -37.38 -35.50 4.55
C SER A 295 -37.22 -35.89 3.08
N TYR A 296 -37.11 -34.92 2.18
CA TYR A 296 -36.84 -35.17 0.75
C TYR A 296 -35.40 -35.65 0.54
N PHE A 297 -34.43 -35.05 1.25
CA PHE A 297 -33.01 -35.42 1.14
C PHE A 297 -32.72 -36.85 1.61
N LEU A 298 -33.39 -37.31 2.68
CA LEU A 298 -33.20 -38.66 3.21
C LEU A 298 -33.69 -39.76 2.26
N VAL A 299 -34.69 -39.48 1.42
CA VAL A 299 -35.20 -40.44 0.42
C VAL A 299 -34.24 -40.58 -0.77
N VAL A 300 -33.42 -39.56 -1.05
CA VAL A 300 -32.51 -39.54 -2.21
C VAL A 300 -31.19 -40.25 -1.92
N MET A 301 -30.75 -40.33 -0.66
CA MET A 301 -29.45 -40.91 -0.29
C MET A 301 -29.43 -42.44 -0.09
N ASP A 302 -30.55 -43.15 -0.21
CA ASP A 302 -30.63 -44.62 -0.01
C ASP A 302 -30.36 -45.43 -1.29
N PHE A 303 -29.97 -44.76 -2.39
CA PHE A 303 -29.51 -45.38 -3.62
C PHE A 303 -28.05 -45.01 -3.89
N GLU A 304 -27.21 -46.05 -3.98
CA GLU A 304 -25.91 -46.12 -4.65
C GLU A 304 -24.62 -46.17 -3.79
N PHE A 305 -24.15 -47.42 -3.69
CA PHE A 305 -22.78 -47.92 -3.88
C PHE A 305 -21.82 -48.08 -2.68
N THR A 306 -21.79 -49.34 -2.20
CA THR A 306 -20.63 -50.06 -1.66
C THR A 306 -19.73 -50.59 -2.77
N LYS A 307 -18.40 -50.37 -2.72
CA LYS A 307 -17.33 -51.41 -2.71
C LYS A 307 -15.92 -50.88 -3.10
N GLU A 308 -15.03 -51.01 -2.12
CA GLU A 308 -13.63 -51.52 -2.07
C GLU A 308 -12.64 -51.41 -3.27
N GLU A 309 -11.50 -50.80 -2.90
CA GLU A 309 -10.06 -51.00 -3.18
C GLU A 309 -9.55 -52.15 -4.08
N HIS A 310 -8.45 -51.89 -4.81
CA HIS A 310 -7.09 -52.47 -4.55
C HIS A 310 -6.00 -52.00 -5.57
N PRO A 311 -4.69 -52.21 -5.29
CA PRO A 311 -3.56 -51.32 -5.61
C PRO A 311 -2.57 -51.84 -6.69
N PHE A 312 -1.57 -51.05 -7.12
CA PHE A 312 -0.29 -51.58 -7.66
C PHE A 312 0.92 -50.59 -7.68
N VAL A 313 1.91 -50.92 -6.84
CA VAL A 313 3.40 -50.98 -6.90
C VAL A 313 4.25 -50.25 -7.97
N GLU A 314 5.24 -49.53 -7.42
CA GLU A 314 6.66 -49.18 -7.78
C GLU A 314 7.22 -49.33 -9.20
N VAL A 315 8.07 -48.35 -9.59
CA VAL A 315 9.49 -48.56 -9.98
C VAL A 315 10.34 -47.36 -9.55
N ALA A 316 11.49 -47.63 -8.94
CA ALA A 316 12.52 -46.66 -8.58
C ALA A 316 13.60 -46.54 -9.67
N GLU A 317 14.14 -45.34 -9.88
CA GLU A 317 15.46 -45.10 -10.48
C GLU A 317 16.25 -44.12 -9.61
N GLU A 318 17.45 -44.53 -9.20
CA GLU A 318 18.46 -43.74 -8.50
C GLU A 318 19.22 -42.85 -9.49
N GLU A 319 19.49 -41.60 -9.09
CA GLU A 319 20.51 -40.77 -9.74
C GLU A 319 21.34 -40.00 -8.70
N GLU A 320 22.63 -40.20 -8.90
CA GLU A 320 23.89 -39.58 -8.44
C GLU A 320 23.87 -38.24 -7.69
N GLU A 321 24.77 -38.20 -6.71
CA GLU A 321 25.12 -37.08 -5.83
C GLU A 321 25.87 -35.98 -6.57
N GLU A 322 25.32 -34.76 -6.60
CA GLU A 322 26.09 -33.54 -6.82
C GLU A 322 26.16 -32.72 -5.53
N THR A 323 27.38 -32.60 -5.02
CA THR A 323 27.77 -31.77 -3.88
C THR A 323 27.51 -30.29 -4.19
N GLN A 324 26.62 -29.63 -3.43
CA GLN A 324 26.33 -28.21 -3.60
C GLN A 324 26.65 -27.38 -2.35
N VAL A 325 27.42 -26.32 -2.62
CA VAL A 325 27.80 -25.20 -1.76
C VAL A 325 26.61 -24.65 -0.94
N GLU A 326 26.84 -24.47 0.36
CA GLU A 326 25.91 -23.88 1.34
C GLU A 326 25.25 -22.59 0.80
N ARG A 327 23.95 -22.68 0.53
CA ARG A 327 23.04 -21.54 0.45
C ARG A 327 21.99 -21.79 1.53
N LEU A 328 21.72 -20.82 2.39
CA LEU A 328 20.63 -20.91 3.37
C LEU A 328 19.31 -21.23 2.64
N ARG A 329 18.74 -22.39 2.94
CA ARG A 329 17.47 -22.89 2.40
C ARG A 329 16.57 -23.20 3.59
N TYR A 330 15.28 -22.94 3.45
CA TYR A 330 14.26 -23.24 4.44
C TYR A 330 13.21 -24.17 3.84
N ALA A 331 12.42 -24.82 4.68
CA ALA A 331 11.25 -25.60 4.26
C ALA A 331 10.07 -25.31 5.18
N PHE A 332 8.88 -25.23 4.60
CA PHE A 332 7.63 -25.31 5.36
C PHE A 332 7.22 -26.77 5.48
N ILE A 333 6.88 -27.23 6.68
CA ILE A 333 6.25 -28.54 6.88
C ILE A 333 4.81 -28.48 6.35
N ILE A 334 4.37 -29.47 5.57
CA ILE A 334 2.98 -29.53 5.06
C ILE A 334 2.23 -30.80 5.49
N SER A 335 2.91 -31.76 6.10
CA SER A 335 2.30 -32.95 6.70
C SER A 335 1.90 -32.72 8.15
N ASP A 336 0.80 -33.33 8.58
CA ASP A 336 0.28 -33.19 9.95
C ASP A 336 1.07 -33.99 11.02
N ASP A 337 1.92 -34.95 10.62
CA ASP A 337 2.50 -35.97 11.52
C ASP A 337 4.05 -36.04 11.53
N VAL A 338 4.76 -34.90 11.52
CA VAL A 338 6.24 -34.92 11.68
C VAL A 338 6.60 -34.89 13.16
N THR A 339 7.09 -36.01 13.67
CA THR A 339 7.59 -36.12 15.05
C THR A 339 9.07 -36.43 15.07
N VAL A 340 9.82 -35.70 15.89
CA VAL A 340 11.25 -35.87 16.13
C VAL A 340 11.46 -36.03 17.63
N ASN A 341 11.94 -37.20 18.09
CA ASN A 341 12.23 -37.48 19.50
C ASN A 341 11.12 -37.03 20.47
N ASP A 342 9.89 -37.45 20.20
CA ASP A 342 8.69 -37.09 20.98
C ASP A 342 8.27 -35.61 20.90
N THR A 343 8.98 -34.77 20.15
CA THR A 343 8.58 -33.39 19.79
C THR A 343 7.84 -33.41 18.45
N SER A 344 6.56 -33.04 18.47
CA SER A 344 5.75 -32.89 17.25
C SER A 344 6.02 -31.51 16.62
N ILE A 345 6.43 -31.53 15.35
CA ILE A 345 6.58 -30.32 14.54
C ILE A 345 5.24 -30.09 13.84
N PRO A 346 4.56 -28.96 14.11
CA PRO A 346 3.27 -28.70 13.52
C PRO A 346 3.38 -28.40 12.03
N LYS A 347 2.28 -28.63 11.32
CA LYS A 347 2.13 -28.20 9.94
C LYS A 347 2.36 -26.68 9.84
N TYR A 348 2.98 -26.26 8.76
CA TYR A 348 3.43 -24.90 8.42
C TYR A 348 4.62 -24.35 9.22
N ALA A 349 5.20 -25.13 10.13
CA ALA A 349 6.45 -24.74 10.78
C ALA A 349 7.55 -24.51 9.73
N LEU A 350 8.34 -23.44 9.93
CA LEU A 350 9.49 -23.12 9.10
C LEU A 350 10.75 -23.73 9.70
N ILE A 351 11.44 -24.57 8.94
CA ILE A 351 12.68 -25.21 9.36
C ILE A 351 13.86 -24.81 8.47
N ALA A 352 15.04 -24.66 9.07
CA ALA A 352 16.28 -24.49 8.32
C ALA A 352 16.72 -25.83 7.71
N ILE A 353 17.20 -25.79 6.46
CA ILE A 353 17.68 -26.97 5.73
C ILE A 353 19.20 -26.97 5.73
N ASP A 354 19.79 -28.06 6.22
CA ASP A 354 21.23 -28.29 6.14
C ASP A 354 21.59 -28.90 4.79
N GLU A 355 20.85 -29.93 4.37
CA GLU A 355 21.04 -30.61 3.09
C GLU A 355 19.69 -31.00 2.49
N SER A 356 19.59 -31.04 1.16
CA SER A 356 18.40 -31.51 0.46
C SER A 356 18.82 -32.41 -0.70
N ASN A 357 18.18 -33.57 -0.86
CA ASN A 357 18.30 -34.41 -2.05
C ASN A 357 16.93 -34.65 -2.69
N LYS A 358 16.88 -35.43 -3.78
CA LYS A 358 15.65 -35.71 -4.53
C LYS A 358 14.55 -36.42 -3.72
N LYS A 359 14.86 -36.99 -2.55
CA LYS A 359 13.92 -37.79 -1.74
C LYS A 359 13.64 -37.18 -0.36
N ASN A 360 14.62 -36.52 0.24
CA ASN A 360 14.54 -36.05 1.62
C ASN A 360 15.24 -34.69 1.80
N VAL A 361 14.78 -33.98 2.82
CA VAL A 361 15.41 -32.81 3.40
C VAL A 361 16.01 -33.19 4.76
N THR A 362 17.25 -32.79 4.98
CA THR A 362 17.96 -32.98 6.24
C THR A 362 18.01 -31.65 6.99
N THR A 363 17.63 -31.67 8.27
CA THR A 363 17.64 -30.51 9.17
C THR A 363 18.21 -30.91 10.53
N THR A 364 18.82 -29.96 11.24
CA THR A 364 19.31 -30.16 12.60
C THR A 364 18.40 -29.43 13.57
N ILE A 365 17.69 -30.19 14.39
CA ILE A 365 16.79 -29.69 15.44
C ILE A 365 17.33 -30.20 16.77
N ASP A 366 17.55 -29.31 17.73
CA ASP A 366 18.09 -29.64 19.06
C ASP A 366 19.38 -30.48 19.04
N ASN A 367 20.30 -30.15 18.11
CA ASN A 367 21.56 -30.85 17.85
C ASN A 367 21.42 -32.30 17.33
N GLU A 368 20.25 -32.69 16.85
CA GLU A 368 20.03 -33.97 16.18
C GLU A 368 19.62 -33.80 14.73
N THR A 369 20.18 -34.64 13.88
CA THR A 369 19.95 -34.62 12.44
C THR A 369 18.71 -35.44 12.08
N VAL A 370 17.73 -34.79 11.50
CA VAL A 370 16.43 -35.36 11.12
C VAL A 370 16.33 -35.38 9.60
N LYS A 371 15.79 -36.48 9.05
CA LYS A 371 15.45 -36.61 7.63
C LYS A 371 13.94 -36.60 7.45
N ILE A 372 13.45 -35.67 6.64
CA ILE A 372 12.04 -35.49 6.32
C ILE A 372 11.84 -35.78 4.83
N PRO A 373 10.85 -36.59 4.43
CA PRO A 373 10.52 -36.81 3.02
C PRO A 373 10.23 -35.49 2.30
N ILE A 374 10.74 -35.34 1.07
CA ILE A 374 10.58 -34.10 0.30
C ILE A 374 9.10 -33.77 0.02
N ASP A 375 8.26 -34.80 -0.12
CA ASP A 375 6.82 -34.67 -0.36
C ASP A 375 6.05 -34.10 0.85
N ASN A 376 6.69 -34.09 2.03
CA ASN A 376 6.11 -33.54 3.26
C ASN A 376 6.50 -32.08 3.49
N VAL A 377 7.23 -31.45 2.57
CA VAL A 377 7.72 -30.07 2.72
C VAL A 377 7.57 -29.23 1.46
N VAL A 378 7.38 -27.93 1.64
CA VAL A 378 7.51 -26.95 0.55
C VAL A 378 8.84 -26.22 0.72
N LEU A 379 9.75 -26.40 -0.24
CA LEU A 379 11.05 -25.74 -0.24
C LEU A 379 10.90 -24.23 -0.41
N PHE A 380 11.54 -23.48 0.47
CA PHE A 380 11.55 -22.02 0.49
C PHE A 380 12.98 -21.47 0.48
N ASN A 381 13.25 -20.58 -0.47
CA ASN A 381 14.53 -19.88 -0.55
C ASN A 381 14.26 -18.39 -0.75
N PRO A 382 14.51 -17.53 0.25
CA PRO A 382 14.28 -16.09 0.16
C PRO A 382 14.99 -15.41 -1.01
N SER A 383 16.05 -16.02 -1.56
CA SER A 383 16.81 -15.49 -2.71
C SER A 383 16.26 -15.91 -4.07
N SER A 384 15.25 -16.79 -4.11
CA SER A 384 14.59 -17.21 -5.35
C SER A 384 13.69 -16.11 -5.91
N MET A 385 13.44 -16.16 -7.22
CA MET A 385 12.43 -15.29 -7.84
C MET A 385 11.05 -15.89 -7.65
N TYR A 386 10.18 -15.17 -6.95
CA TYR A 386 8.77 -15.48 -6.80
C TYR A 386 7.93 -14.41 -7.50
N GLU A 387 6.69 -14.76 -7.86
CA GLU A 387 5.72 -13.80 -8.38
C GLU A 387 5.41 -12.75 -7.31
N THR A 388 5.41 -11.48 -7.69
CA THR A 388 5.12 -10.38 -6.75
C THR A 388 3.63 -10.10 -6.69
N ILE A 389 3.09 -10.06 -5.48
CA ILE A 389 1.73 -9.62 -5.20
C ILE A 389 1.78 -8.43 -4.23
N ASP A 390 0.94 -7.44 -4.50
CA ASP A 390 0.73 -6.33 -3.57
C ASP A 390 0.01 -6.83 -2.31
N TYR A 391 0.45 -6.36 -1.14
CA TYR A 391 -0.05 -6.86 0.15
C TYR A 391 -1.56 -6.59 0.31
N ASP A 392 -2.04 -5.42 -0.11
CA ASP A 392 -3.47 -5.08 -0.03
C ASP A 392 -4.32 -5.94 -0.97
N THR A 393 -3.75 -6.35 -2.09
CA THR A 393 -4.40 -7.29 -3.02
C THR A 393 -4.52 -8.67 -2.40
N MET A 394 -3.48 -9.16 -1.72
CA MET A 394 -3.50 -10.44 -1.01
C MET A 394 -4.52 -10.46 0.15
N LEU A 395 -4.56 -9.40 0.97
CA LEU A 395 -5.45 -9.30 2.14
C LEU A 395 -6.93 -9.53 1.79
N GLN A 396 -7.37 -9.15 0.58
CA GLN A 396 -8.76 -9.33 0.13
C GLN A 396 -9.21 -10.79 0.08
N TYR A 397 -8.26 -11.73 0.03
CA TYR A 397 -8.52 -13.18 -0.03
C TYR A 397 -8.40 -13.87 1.32
N MET A 398 -7.96 -13.17 2.38
CA MET A 398 -7.86 -13.67 3.75
C MET A 398 -9.17 -13.45 4.52
N ASN A 399 -9.36 -14.20 5.62
CA ASN A 399 -10.51 -14.09 6.52
C ASN A 399 -10.82 -12.61 6.87
N ASP A 400 -12.10 -12.23 6.85
CA ASP A 400 -12.56 -10.86 7.15
C ASP A 400 -12.05 -10.34 8.51
N GLN A 401 -11.98 -11.22 9.51
CA GLN A 401 -11.45 -10.90 10.83
C GLN A 401 -9.97 -10.49 10.78
N PHE A 402 -9.17 -11.20 9.96
CA PHE A 402 -7.79 -10.83 9.73
C PHE A 402 -7.71 -9.55 8.90
N LEU A 403 -8.44 -9.46 7.78
CA LEU A 403 -8.46 -8.29 6.91
C LEU A 403 -8.73 -6.98 7.68
N ASP A 404 -9.74 -6.98 8.55
CA ASP A 404 -10.16 -5.81 9.31
C ASP A 404 -9.13 -5.39 10.39
N ASN A 405 -8.27 -6.31 10.82
CA ASN A 405 -7.34 -6.11 11.95
C ASN A 405 -5.88 -6.49 11.62
N HIS A 406 -5.51 -6.63 10.35
CA HIS A 406 -4.21 -7.16 9.95
C HIS A 406 -3.05 -6.32 10.47
N LEU A 407 -3.21 -4.98 10.53
CA LEU A 407 -2.20 -4.07 11.12
C LEU A 407 -2.00 -4.30 12.62
N PHE A 408 -3.06 -4.70 13.34
CA PHE A 408 -2.95 -5.03 14.75
C PHE A 408 -2.15 -6.32 14.93
N TYR A 409 -2.47 -7.37 14.19
CA TYR A 409 -1.73 -8.64 14.25
C TYR A 409 -0.28 -8.50 13.73
N ALA A 410 -0.04 -7.62 12.76
CA ALA A 410 1.31 -7.33 12.24
C ALA A 410 2.26 -6.71 13.28
N ASN A 411 1.74 -6.05 14.32
CA ASN A 411 2.56 -5.54 15.43
C ASN A 411 3.17 -6.67 16.29
N TYR A 412 2.68 -7.90 16.14
CA TYR A 412 3.18 -9.08 16.83
C TYR A 412 4.05 -9.96 15.94
N LEU A 413 4.55 -9.41 14.83
CA LEU A 413 5.60 -10.01 14.02
C LEU A 413 6.97 -9.50 14.47
N ASN A 414 7.97 -10.39 14.47
CA ASN A 414 9.34 -10.18 14.94
C ASN A 414 9.46 -9.78 16.41
N VAL A 415 8.46 -10.13 17.23
CA VAL A 415 8.46 -9.89 18.68
C VAL A 415 8.55 -11.21 19.44
N ASP A 416 9.01 -11.13 20.68
CA ASP A 416 9.03 -12.29 21.59
C ASP A 416 7.61 -12.75 21.95
N VAL A 417 7.44 -14.05 22.13
CA VAL A 417 6.17 -14.71 22.45
C VAL A 417 5.59 -14.21 23.77
N SER A 418 6.44 -13.80 24.71
CA SER A 418 6.02 -13.15 25.96
C SER A 418 5.20 -11.86 25.72
N HIS A 419 5.45 -11.15 24.61
CA HIS A 419 4.66 -9.99 24.22
C HIS A 419 3.27 -10.41 23.71
N ILE A 420 3.20 -11.52 22.96
CA ILE A 420 1.94 -12.10 22.49
C ILE A 420 1.09 -12.58 23.68
N GLU A 421 1.68 -13.28 24.64
CA GLU A 421 1.00 -13.74 25.86
C GLU A 421 0.46 -12.60 26.73
N SER A 422 1.04 -11.39 26.61
CA SER A 422 0.58 -10.23 27.39
C SER A 422 -0.76 -9.68 26.92
N ASP A 423 -1.07 -9.85 25.63
CA ASP A 423 -2.25 -9.27 24.98
C ASP A 423 -3.26 -10.32 24.50
N PHE A 424 -2.83 -11.56 24.29
CA PHE A 424 -3.67 -12.66 23.82
C PHE A 424 -3.79 -13.78 24.84
N ARG A 425 -4.99 -14.37 24.89
CA ARG A 425 -5.17 -15.70 25.45
C ARG A 425 -4.88 -16.71 24.36
N LEU A 426 -4.00 -17.67 24.66
CA LEU A 426 -3.57 -18.67 23.70
C LEU A 426 -4.28 -19.99 23.97
N SER A 427 -4.89 -20.58 22.94
CA SER A 427 -5.44 -21.94 22.99
C SER A 427 -4.33 -22.99 22.91
N ARG A 428 -3.24 -22.66 22.21
CA ARG A 428 -2.04 -23.48 22.08
C ARG A 428 -0.80 -22.60 22.03
N LEU A 429 0.25 -23.05 22.69
CA LEU A 429 1.58 -22.44 22.66
C LEU A 429 2.64 -23.54 22.71
N ASP A 430 3.49 -23.59 21.69
CA ASP A 430 4.69 -24.43 21.64
C ASP A 430 5.85 -23.67 20.95
N SER A 431 6.98 -24.33 20.67
CA SER A 431 8.17 -23.68 20.08
C SER A 431 7.99 -23.23 18.62
N TYR A 432 6.87 -23.57 17.98
CA TYR A 432 6.62 -23.33 16.56
C TYR A 432 5.35 -22.53 16.31
N GLU A 433 4.36 -22.59 17.21
CA GLU A 433 3.12 -21.85 17.04
C GLU A 433 2.51 -21.33 18.35
N ALA A 434 1.88 -20.16 18.24
CA ALA A 434 1.00 -19.58 19.25
C ALA A 434 -0.39 -19.33 18.63
N GLU A 435 -1.36 -20.19 18.96
CA GLU A 435 -2.73 -20.10 18.48
C GLU A 435 -3.57 -19.23 19.41
N VAL A 436 -4.25 -18.23 18.85
CA VAL A 436 -5.02 -17.27 19.63
C VAL A 436 -6.44 -17.78 19.88
N GLU A 437 -6.86 -17.80 21.15
CA GLU A 437 -8.19 -18.28 21.54
C GLU A 437 -9.30 -17.38 20.97
N GLY A 438 -10.24 -17.99 20.24
CA GLY A 438 -11.46 -17.33 19.77
C GLY A 438 -11.31 -16.50 18.50
N VAL A 439 -10.14 -16.53 17.84
CA VAL A 439 -9.89 -15.89 16.55
C VAL A 439 -9.07 -16.82 15.66
N ASP A 440 -9.29 -16.79 14.34
CA ASP A 440 -8.59 -17.67 13.38
C ASP A 440 -7.21 -17.10 13.03
N ILE A 441 -6.35 -16.96 14.05
CA ILE A 441 -4.98 -16.47 13.94
C ILE A 441 -4.04 -17.36 14.72
N THR A 442 -2.99 -17.79 14.04
CA THR A 442 -1.87 -18.51 14.64
C THR A 442 -0.58 -17.77 14.31
N PHE A 443 0.19 -17.37 15.32
CA PHE A 443 1.53 -16.84 15.11
C PHE A 443 2.51 -17.99 14.91
N LEU A 444 3.38 -17.86 13.91
CA LEU A 444 4.43 -18.82 13.62
C LEU A 444 5.69 -18.38 14.35
N LEU A 445 6.28 -19.28 15.12
CA LEU A 445 7.40 -19.00 15.99
C LEU A 445 8.67 -19.69 15.46
N ASP A 446 9.79 -18.99 15.58
CA ASP A 446 11.12 -19.59 15.63
C ASP A 446 11.60 -19.48 17.08
N ARG A 447 11.45 -20.58 17.82
CA ARG A 447 11.65 -20.63 19.28
C ARG A 447 10.71 -19.68 20.01
N ASP A 448 11.24 -18.56 20.49
CA ASP A 448 10.50 -17.59 21.28
C ASP A 448 10.11 -16.36 20.45
N THR A 449 10.48 -16.26 19.17
CA THR A 449 10.21 -15.08 18.34
C THR A 449 9.18 -15.39 17.27
N SER A 450 8.15 -14.55 17.16
CA SER A 450 7.18 -14.63 16.07
C SER A 450 7.80 -14.18 14.76
N ILE A 451 7.81 -15.05 13.75
CA ILE A 451 8.39 -14.80 12.42
C ILE A 451 7.32 -14.66 11.33
N GLY A 452 6.08 -14.97 11.68
CA GLY A 452 4.99 -15.01 10.71
C GLY A 452 3.63 -15.19 11.36
N LEU A 453 2.61 -15.24 10.52
CA LEU A 453 1.22 -15.45 10.91
C LEU A 453 0.53 -16.36 9.92
N MET A 454 -0.47 -17.09 10.42
CA MET A 454 -1.33 -17.96 9.65
C MET A 454 -2.80 -17.62 9.91
N THR A 455 -3.60 -17.62 8.85
CA THR A 455 -5.06 -17.40 8.87
C THR A 455 -5.74 -18.20 7.76
N SER A 456 -7.04 -18.47 7.87
CA SER A 456 -7.81 -19.00 6.74
C SER A 456 -8.11 -17.93 5.69
N GLY A 457 -8.39 -18.37 4.46
CA GLY A 457 -8.90 -17.55 3.37
C GLY A 457 -10.42 -17.39 3.41
N LYS A 458 -10.96 -16.51 2.57
CA LYS A 458 -12.41 -16.36 2.39
C LYS A 458 -13.01 -17.57 1.67
N GLU A 459 -14.27 -17.89 1.92
CA GLU A 459 -15.02 -19.02 1.30
C GLU A 459 -15.20 -18.92 -0.23
N SER A 460 -14.76 -17.82 -0.89
CA SER A 460 -14.94 -17.64 -2.34
C SER A 460 -13.64 -17.87 -3.12
N ASP A 461 -13.54 -19.02 -3.79
CA ASP A 461 -12.40 -19.54 -4.59
C ASP A 461 -12.03 -18.73 -5.86
N LYS A 462 -12.19 -17.41 -5.88
CA LYS A 462 -11.81 -16.58 -7.05
C LYS A 462 -10.30 -16.48 -7.25
N ILE A 463 -9.52 -16.72 -6.20
CA ILE A 463 -8.07 -16.56 -6.24
C ILE A 463 -7.39 -17.55 -7.19
N LYS A 464 -7.84 -18.81 -7.22
CA LYS A 464 -7.24 -19.84 -8.08
C LYS A 464 -7.30 -19.44 -9.55
N SER A 465 -8.43 -18.85 -9.98
CA SER A 465 -8.60 -18.33 -11.34
C SER A 465 -7.86 -17.01 -11.59
N GLU A 466 -7.75 -16.12 -10.60
CA GLU A 466 -7.18 -14.79 -10.77
C GLU A 466 -5.64 -14.80 -10.81
N PHE A 467 -5.01 -15.70 -10.04
CA PHE A 467 -3.55 -15.85 -9.96
C PHE A 467 -3.04 -17.12 -10.65
N ASN A 468 -3.88 -17.76 -11.48
CA ASN A 468 -3.58 -18.97 -12.23
C ASN A 468 -2.87 -20.03 -11.37
N ILE A 469 -3.44 -20.32 -10.20
CA ILE A 469 -2.87 -21.26 -9.23
C ILE A 469 -3.24 -22.67 -9.66
N THR A 470 -2.28 -23.37 -10.26
CA THR A 470 -2.43 -24.76 -10.74
C THR A 470 -1.80 -25.79 -9.80
N GLU A 471 -1.05 -25.33 -8.80
CA GLU A 471 -0.32 -26.15 -7.83
C GLU A 471 -1.04 -26.10 -6.47
N ASP A 472 -0.83 -27.12 -5.63
CA ASP A 472 -1.42 -27.20 -4.29
C ASP A 472 -0.88 -26.11 -3.35
N TYR A 473 0.36 -25.67 -3.59
CA TYR A 473 1.04 -24.64 -2.82
C TYR A 473 1.65 -23.60 -3.75
N LYS A 474 1.54 -22.32 -3.40
CA LYS A 474 2.18 -21.23 -4.17
C LYS A 474 2.80 -20.20 -3.24
N ILE A 475 4.04 -19.80 -3.56
CA ILE A 475 4.78 -18.77 -2.82
C ILE A 475 4.78 -17.48 -3.62
N PHE A 476 4.37 -16.40 -2.97
CA PHE A 476 4.41 -15.04 -3.49
C PHE A 476 5.41 -14.19 -2.71
N ARG A 477 5.97 -13.19 -3.38
CA ARG A 477 6.73 -12.11 -2.76
C ARG A 477 5.83 -10.90 -2.55
N THR A 478 5.92 -10.29 -1.37
CA THR A 478 5.26 -9.02 -1.06
C THR A 478 6.32 -7.97 -0.72
N ASP A 479 5.90 -6.71 -0.58
CA ASP A 479 6.80 -5.62 -0.19
C ASP A 479 7.40 -5.81 1.21
N GLY A 480 6.71 -6.53 2.10
CA GLY A 480 7.12 -6.76 3.49
C GLY A 480 7.66 -8.16 3.81
N GLY A 481 7.61 -9.12 2.87
CA GLY A 481 7.96 -10.51 3.17
C GLY A 481 7.50 -11.51 2.12
N PHE A 482 7.15 -12.72 2.55
CA PHE A 482 6.74 -13.82 1.69
C PHE A 482 5.40 -14.39 2.14
N VAL A 483 4.66 -14.95 1.19
CA VAL A 483 3.36 -15.54 1.47
C VAL A 483 3.32 -16.92 0.84
N LEU A 484 3.07 -17.94 1.65
CA LEU A 484 2.71 -19.26 1.19
C LEU A 484 1.18 -19.39 1.22
N TYR A 485 0.60 -19.76 0.10
CA TYR A 485 -0.82 -20.10 -0.03
C TYR A 485 -0.98 -21.61 -0.18
N ASP A 486 -1.76 -22.21 0.72
CA ASP A 486 -2.19 -23.60 0.69
C ASP A 486 -3.61 -23.67 0.09
N ALA A 487 -3.68 -24.07 -1.17
CA ALA A 487 -4.92 -24.11 -1.95
C ALA A 487 -5.91 -25.21 -1.52
N PRO A 488 -5.46 -26.41 -1.10
CA PRO A 488 -6.34 -27.45 -0.54
C PRO A 488 -7.01 -27.05 0.78
N ASN A 489 -6.28 -26.42 1.70
CA ASN A 489 -6.78 -26.08 3.03
C ASN A 489 -7.30 -24.64 3.13
N ASN A 490 -7.18 -23.85 2.04
CA ASN A 490 -7.47 -22.42 2.00
C ASN A 490 -6.80 -21.67 3.17
N LYS A 491 -5.51 -21.95 3.37
CA LYS A 491 -4.71 -21.35 4.44
C LYS A 491 -3.67 -20.40 3.84
N TRP A 492 -3.45 -19.31 4.55
CA TRP A 492 -2.48 -18.29 4.21
C TRP A 492 -1.45 -18.18 5.30
N ILE A 493 -0.18 -18.22 4.90
CA ILE A 493 0.98 -18.20 5.78
C ILE A 493 1.83 -17.03 5.34
N TYR A 494 1.84 -15.95 6.13
CA TYR A 494 2.67 -14.79 5.89
C TYR A 494 3.94 -14.89 6.74
N LEU A 495 5.10 -14.77 6.10
CA LEU A 495 6.39 -14.61 6.76
C LEU A 495 6.85 -13.17 6.64
N SER A 496 7.18 -12.56 7.78
CA SER A 496 7.92 -11.30 7.77
C SER A 496 9.33 -11.54 7.26
N ARG A 497 9.89 -10.53 6.59
CA ARG A 497 11.30 -10.51 6.25
C ARG A 497 12.19 -10.20 7.44
#